data_AF-A0A2E3WEW6-F1
#
_entry.id   AF-A0A2E3WEW6-F1
#
_cell.length_a   1.000
_cell.length_b   1.000
_cell.length_c   1.000
_cell.angle_alpha   90.00
_cell.angle_beta   90.00
_cell.angle_gamma   90.00
#
_symmetry.space_group_name_H-M   'P 1'
#
loop_
_entity.id
_entity.type
_entity.pdbx_description
1 polymer ?
#
loop_
_entity_poly.entity_id
_entity_poly.type
_entity_poly.pdbx_seq_one_letter_code
_entity_poly.pdbx_strand_id
1 'polypeptide(L)'
;MPVIDMSTLKPVGEFGSKAWGEACVECAVKMLEAANLPSSINWAFSEDYTHPPARLMEGGREHAGYYLIIKEGKVSGGDGIVDEALSIPGFHGKLPWASICNQSAALYGGEGQKQRSAEEQILFAAIEEYVGRENPLGFDINKEGKPSFMLDPVGPWPPEVGAALGEGGEEGNGLHNIAATLQKDSPEYANLPVSDLRVPIFIDMTDKQKADFVKLCGIEM
;
A
#
# COMPACT_ATOMS: atom_id res chain seq x y z
N MET A 1 3.68 21.70 13.78
CA MET A 1 4.52 21.35 12.61
C MET A 1 4.54 19.84 12.57
N PRO A 2 4.34 19.23 11.41
CA PRO A 2 4.41 17.78 11.28
C PRO A 2 5.72 17.22 11.83
N VAL A 3 5.67 16.01 12.39
CA VAL A 3 6.84 15.32 12.95
C VAL A 3 7.92 15.08 11.90
N ILE A 4 7.51 14.83 10.65
CA ILE A 4 8.41 14.56 9.53
C ILE A 4 8.55 15.82 8.67
N ASP A 5 9.80 16.25 8.50
CA ASP A 5 10.15 17.33 7.56
C ASP A 5 10.30 16.75 6.15
N MET A 6 9.26 16.95 5.33
CA MET A 6 9.20 16.49 3.94
C MET A 6 10.38 16.97 3.09
N SER A 7 10.97 18.13 3.38
CA SER A 7 12.08 18.69 2.61
C SER A 7 13.38 17.89 2.75
N THR A 8 13.46 17.03 3.77
CA THR A 8 14.61 16.17 4.04
C THR A 8 14.51 14.80 3.40
N LEU A 9 13.31 14.40 2.96
CA LEU A 9 13.06 13.09 2.40
C LEU A 9 13.63 12.97 0.98
N LYS A 10 14.15 11.78 0.67
CA LYS A 10 14.63 11.43 -0.66
C LYS A 10 14.17 10.02 -1.00
N PRO A 11 13.96 9.69 -2.28
CA PRO A 11 13.63 8.33 -2.68
C PRO A 11 14.71 7.34 -2.22
N VAL A 12 14.30 6.33 -1.46
CA VAL A 12 15.22 5.32 -0.88
C VAL A 12 15.14 3.99 -1.63
N GLY A 13 13.97 3.60 -2.12
CA GLY A 13 13.74 2.31 -2.79
C GLY A 13 12.43 2.27 -3.55
N GLU A 14 12.25 1.24 -4.36
CA GLU A 14 10.98 0.97 -5.06
C GLU A 14 9.88 0.55 -4.08
N PHE A 15 8.62 0.71 -4.48
CA PHE A 15 7.47 0.23 -3.71
C PHE A 15 7.61 -1.26 -3.38
N GLY A 16 7.44 -1.62 -2.11
CA GLY A 16 7.61 -3.00 -1.64
C GLY A 16 9.06 -3.48 -1.49
N SER A 17 10.06 -2.67 -1.84
CA SER A 17 11.47 -2.97 -1.50
C SER A 17 11.72 -2.83 0.00
N LYS A 18 12.69 -3.58 0.52
CA LYS A 18 13.08 -3.52 1.94
C LYS A 18 13.45 -2.12 2.40
N ALA A 19 14.30 -1.43 1.64
CA ALA A 19 14.75 -0.07 1.98
C ALA A 19 13.59 0.93 2.05
N TRP A 20 12.60 0.80 1.16
CA TRP A 20 11.40 1.63 1.20
C TRP A 20 10.49 1.27 2.39
N GLY A 21 10.20 -0.01 2.61
CA GLY A 21 9.37 -0.47 3.72
C GLY A 21 9.94 -0.08 5.09
N GLU A 22 11.24 -0.27 5.31
CA GLU A 22 11.93 0.15 6.54
C GLU A 22 11.84 1.66 6.78
N ALA A 23 11.99 2.47 5.73
CA ALA A 23 11.89 3.93 5.85
C ALA A 23 10.45 4.39 6.14
N CYS A 24 9.44 3.74 5.53
CA CYS A 24 8.03 3.98 5.84
C CYS A 24 7.72 3.66 7.30
N VAL A 25 8.20 2.50 7.80
CA VAL A 25 8.06 2.10 9.19
C VAL A 25 8.75 3.08 10.13
N GLU A 26 9.99 3.49 9.84
CA GLU A 26 10.73 4.44 10.68
C GLU A 26 9.97 5.76 10.82
N CYS A 27 9.39 6.28 9.73
CA CYS A 27 8.59 7.50 9.77
C CYS A 27 7.29 7.29 10.56
N ALA A 28 6.57 6.19 10.32
CA ALA A 28 5.34 5.87 11.02
C ALA A 28 5.56 5.72 12.53
N VAL A 29 6.63 5.04 12.96
CA VAL A 29 7.02 4.90 14.37
C VAL A 29 7.24 6.27 14.99
N LYS A 30 8.02 7.16 14.36
CA LYS A 30 8.25 8.53 14.86
C LYS A 30 6.95 9.31 15.01
N MET A 31 6.05 9.23 14.03
CA MET A 31 4.74 9.91 14.06
C MET A 31 3.86 9.38 15.20
N LEU A 32 3.78 8.06 15.36
CA LEU A 32 2.93 7.42 16.37
C LEU A 32 3.49 7.58 17.78
N GLU A 33 4.81 7.54 17.98
CA GLU A 33 5.45 7.82 19.26
C GLU A 33 5.22 9.27 19.70
N ALA A 34 5.33 10.24 18.77
CA ALA A 34 5.05 11.64 19.06
C ALA A 34 3.59 11.90 19.47
N ALA A 35 2.65 11.05 19.01
CA ALA A 35 1.24 11.15 19.34
C ALA A 35 0.89 10.71 20.77
N ASN A 36 1.81 10.06 21.50
CA ASN A 36 1.59 9.57 22.87
C ASN A 36 0.29 8.74 22.99
N LEU A 37 0.18 7.69 22.18
CA LEU A 37 -1.04 6.88 22.08
C LEU A 37 -1.49 6.30 23.43
N PRO A 38 -2.82 6.24 23.70
CA PRO A 38 -3.34 5.62 24.90
C PRO A 38 -2.92 4.15 25.05
N SER A 39 -2.64 3.72 26.28
CA SER A 39 -2.28 2.34 26.57
C SER A 39 -3.40 1.32 26.33
N SER A 40 -4.62 1.78 26.04
CA SER A 40 -5.74 0.93 25.65
C SER A 40 -5.70 0.51 24.18
N ILE A 41 -4.89 1.17 23.34
CA ILE A 41 -4.80 0.84 21.92
C ILE A 41 -3.98 -0.43 21.72
N ASN A 42 -4.63 -1.43 21.13
CA ASN A 42 -4.00 -2.62 20.58
C ASN A 42 -4.49 -2.76 19.14
N TRP A 43 -3.62 -2.49 18.17
CA TRP A 43 -3.97 -2.40 16.76
C TRP A 43 -2.75 -2.71 15.90
N ALA A 44 -2.95 -3.26 14.71
CA ALA A 44 -1.86 -3.51 13.77
C ALA A 44 -2.19 -3.06 12.35
N PHE A 45 -1.14 -2.82 11.59
CA PHE A 45 -1.17 -2.56 10.16
C PHE A 45 -0.25 -3.54 9.47
N SER A 46 -0.64 -4.06 8.32
CA SER A 46 0.31 -4.70 7.41
C SER A 46 -0.15 -4.57 5.96
N GLU A 47 0.79 -4.45 5.05
CA GLU A 47 0.54 -4.55 3.61
C GLU A 47 1.45 -5.62 3.00
N ASP A 48 0.84 -6.72 2.54
CA ASP A 48 1.51 -7.84 1.88
C ASP A 48 1.32 -7.73 0.36
N TYR A 49 2.40 -7.42 -0.35
CA TYR A 49 2.37 -7.27 -1.80
C TYR A 49 2.73 -8.60 -2.47
N THR A 50 1.74 -9.21 -3.10
CA THR A 50 1.92 -10.48 -3.80
C THR A 50 2.51 -10.26 -5.19
N HIS A 51 3.20 -11.27 -5.73
CA HIS A 51 3.84 -11.20 -7.06
C HIS A 51 4.79 -10.01 -7.29
N PRO A 52 5.64 -9.62 -6.32
CA PRO A 52 6.62 -8.56 -6.54
C PRO A 52 7.71 -9.03 -7.53
N PRO A 53 8.35 -8.12 -8.28
CA PRO A 53 9.55 -8.45 -9.04
C PRO A 53 10.62 -9.09 -8.15
N ALA A 54 11.34 -10.08 -8.68
CA ALA A 54 12.33 -10.86 -7.91
C ALA A 54 13.40 -10.00 -7.22
N ARG A 55 13.78 -8.87 -7.82
CA ARG A 55 14.72 -7.90 -7.24
C ARG A 55 14.25 -7.30 -5.90
N LEU A 56 12.93 -7.25 -5.67
CA LEU A 56 12.39 -6.75 -4.41
C LEU A 56 12.49 -7.81 -3.30
N MET A 57 12.67 -9.09 -3.64
CA MET A 57 12.73 -10.21 -2.69
C MET A 57 14.15 -10.59 -2.28
N GLU A 58 15.14 -9.75 -2.58
CA GLU A 58 16.54 -9.98 -2.22
C GLU A 58 16.75 -10.10 -0.70
N GLY A 59 17.80 -10.82 -0.29
CA GLY A 59 18.15 -10.98 1.13
C GLY A 59 17.35 -12.04 1.89
N GLY A 60 16.68 -12.94 1.18
CA GLY A 60 15.92 -14.05 1.79
C GLY A 60 14.55 -13.64 2.33
N ARG A 61 13.98 -12.53 1.83
CA ARG A 61 12.62 -12.10 2.19
C ARG A 61 11.61 -13.13 1.72
N GLU A 62 10.64 -13.43 2.58
CA GLU A 62 9.48 -14.26 2.23
C GLU A 62 8.31 -13.40 1.73
N HIS A 63 8.20 -12.16 2.23
CA HIS A 63 7.15 -11.20 1.88
C HIS A 63 7.74 -9.85 1.44
N ALA A 64 7.14 -9.26 0.40
CA ALA A 64 7.34 -7.84 0.08
C ALA A 64 6.25 -7.05 0.79
N GLY A 65 6.63 -6.15 1.69
CA GLY A 65 5.66 -5.45 2.51
C GLY A 65 6.29 -4.87 3.75
N TYR A 66 5.45 -4.35 4.62
CA TYR A 66 5.85 -3.92 5.96
C TYR A 66 4.66 -4.02 6.92
N TYR A 67 4.97 -3.96 8.21
CA TYR A 67 3.96 -3.99 9.26
C TYR A 67 4.24 -2.94 10.35
N LEU A 68 3.17 -2.56 11.05
CA LEU A 68 3.21 -1.81 12.30
C LEU A 68 2.36 -2.54 13.33
N ILE A 69 2.82 -2.56 14.57
CA ILE A 69 2.10 -3.11 15.72
C ILE A 69 2.05 -2.02 16.78
N ILE A 70 0.86 -1.78 17.31
CA ILE A 70 0.63 -0.97 18.50
C ILE A 70 0.13 -1.92 19.57
N LYS A 71 0.90 -2.09 20.64
CA LYS A 71 0.53 -2.86 21.82
C LYS A 71 0.64 -2.00 23.04
N GLU A 72 -0.47 -1.85 23.74
CA GLU A 72 -0.55 -1.00 24.93
C GLU A 72 -0.01 0.42 24.69
N GLY A 73 -0.33 1.00 23.52
CA GLY A 73 0.16 2.32 23.10
C GLY A 73 1.63 2.38 22.68
N LYS A 74 2.38 1.27 22.74
CA LYS A 74 3.77 1.18 22.26
C LYS A 74 3.82 0.72 20.82
N VAL A 75 4.67 1.35 20.02
CA VAL A 75 4.75 1.13 18.58
C VAL A 75 5.98 0.30 18.26
N SER A 76 5.81 -0.69 17.40
CA SER A 76 6.89 -1.41 16.73
C SER A 76 6.51 -1.65 15.27
N GLY A 77 7.46 -2.05 14.45
CA GLY A 77 7.22 -2.36 13.05
C GLY A 77 8.47 -2.87 12.39
N GLY A 78 8.34 -3.31 11.15
CA GLY A 78 9.46 -3.81 10.37
C GLY A 78 9.10 -4.15 8.94
N ASP A 79 10.13 -4.55 8.20
CA ASP A 79 10.00 -5.12 6.86
C ASP A 79 9.28 -6.47 6.88
N GLY A 80 8.56 -6.77 5.79
CA GLY A 80 7.86 -8.03 5.60
C GLY A 80 6.54 -8.11 6.37
N ILE A 81 6.10 -9.33 6.63
CA ILE A 81 4.84 -9.64 7.32
C ILE A 81 5.14 -10.68 8.39
N VAL A 82 4.60 -10.48 9.58
CA VAL A 82 4.78 -11.39 10.73
C VAL A 82 3.43 -11.84 11.24
N ASP A 83 3.33 -13.12 11.63
CA ASP A 83 2.11 -13.72 12.19
C ASP A 83 1.55 -12.92 13.37
N GLU A 84 2.45 -12.33 14.17
CA GLU A 84 2.07 -11.48 15.30
C GLU A 84 1.22 -10.29 14.85
N ALA A 85 1.57 -9.61 13.76
CA ALA A 85 0.82 -8.47 13.25
C ALA A 85 -0.56 -8.92 12.80
N LEU A 86 -0.64 -10.00 12.03
CA LEU A 86 -1.89 -10.56 11.50
C LEU A 86 -2.83 -11.09 12.60
N SER A 87 -2.30 -11.43 13.77
CA SER A 87 -3.10 -11.90 14.92
C SER A 87 -3.78 -10.78 15.71
N ILE A 88 -3.42 -9.53 15.46
CA ILE A 88 -3.93 -8.36 16.18
C ILE A 88 -5.02 -7.71 15.34
N PRO A 89 -6.18 -7.33 15.90
CA PRO A 89 -7.21 -6.64 15.14
C PRO A 89 -6.64 -5.37 14.49
N GLY A 90 -6.79 -5.26 13.16
CA GLY A 90 -6.25 -4.10 12.48
C GLY A 90 -6.52 -4.05 10.99
N PHE A 91 -5.70 -3.27 10.29
CA PHE A 91 -5.76 -3.09 8.85
C PHE A 91 -4.68 -3.96 8.20
N HIS A 92 -5.10 -5.10 7.66
CA HIS A 92 -4.20 -6.03 6.96
C HIS A 92 -4.59 -6.10 5.49
N GLY A 93 -3.81 -5.43 4.64
CA GLY A 93 -3.96 -5.47 3.20
C GLY A 93 -3.11 -6.59 2.58
N LYS A 94 -3.65 -7.28 1.59
CA LYS A 94 -2.94 -8.24 0.74
C LYS A 94 -3.41 -8.10 -0.70
N LEU A 95 -2.49 -7.79 -1.60
CA LEU A 95 -2.84 -7.55 -3.00
C LEU A 95 -1.63 -7.68 -3.94
N PRO A 96 -1.86 -7.93 -5.24
CA PRO A 96 -0.78 -7.93 -6.22
C PRO A 96 -0.02 -6.60 -6.24
N TRP A 97 1.31 -6.68 -6.14
CA TRP A 97 2.21 -5.53 -6.13
C TRP A 97 1.89 -4.56 -7.27
N ALA A 98 1.70 -5.08 -8.48
CA ALA A 98 1.48 -4.25 -9.65
C ALA A 98 0.09 -3.61 -9.74
N SER A 99 -0.88 -4.05 -8.93
CA SER A 99 -2.19 -3.42 -8.94
C SER A 99 -2.18 -2.06 -8.24
N ILE A 100 -1.20 -1.79 -7.37
CA ILE A 100 -1.10 -0.52 -6.62
C ILE A 100 0.24 0.23 -6.66
N CYS A 101 1.32 -0.42 -7.10
CA CYS A 101 2.67 0.13 -6.99
C CYS A 101 2.81 1.58 -7.49
N ASN A 102 2.26 1.91 -8.66
CA ASN A 102 2.53 3.19 -9.29
C ASN A 102 1.74 4.35 -8.68
N GLN A 103 0.46 4.11 -8.35
CA GLN A 103 -0.38 5.12 -7.71
C GLN A 103 -0.06 5.35 -6.23
N SER A 104 0.65 4.44 -5.58
CA SER A 104 1.21 4.68 -4.24
C SER A 104 2.27 5.80 -4.21
N ALA A 105 2.86 6.16 -5.35
CA ALA A 105 3.78 7.30 -5.45
C ALA A 105 3.10 8.64 -5.78
N ALA A 106 1.78 8.69 -5.86
CA ALA A 106 1.05 9.94 -6.05
C ALA A 106 0.90 10.69 -4.72
N LEU A 107 1.10 12.01 -4.75
CA LEU A 107 0.85 12.89 -3.62
C LEU A 107 -0.59 13.39 -3.67
N TYR A 108 -1.33 13.23 -2.57
CA TYR A 108 -2.71 13.70 -2.49
C TYR A 108 -3.19 13.91 -1.05
N GLY A 109 -4.21 14.77 -0.91
CA GLY A 109 -5.10 14.83 0.26
C GLY A 109 -6.37 13.99 0.06
N GLY A 110 -7.40 14.21 0.88
CA GLY A 110 -8.60 13.39 0.88
C GLY A 110 -9.41 13.41 -0.43
N GLU A 111 -9.37 14.50 -1.20
CA GLU A 111 -10.00 14.56 -2.53
C GLU A 111 -9.29 13.63 -3.53
N GLY A 112 -7.96 13.69 -3.60
CA GLY A 112 -7.20 12.81 -4.47
C GLY A 112 -7.28 11.35 -4.04
N GLN A 113 -7.41 11.04 -2.74
CA GLN A 113 -7.68 9.67 -2.30
C GLN A 113 -8.99 9.13 -2.90
N LYS A 114 -10.08 9.92 -2.87
CA LYS A 114 -11.36 9.52 -3.44
C LYS A 114 -11.28 9.32 -4.95
N GLN A 115 -10.58 10.22 -5.64
CA GLN A 115 -10.35 10.11 -7.08
C GLN A 115 -9.54 8.85 -7.41
N ARG A 116 -8.43 8.62 -6.71
CA ARG A 116 -7.61 7.40 -6.87
C ARG A 116 -8.46 6.15 -6.69
N SER A 117 -9.26 6.08 -5.62
CA SER A 117 -10.13 4.91 -5.39
C SER A 117 -11.16 4.69 -6.51
N ALA A 118 -11.71 5.75 -7.10
CA ALA A 118 -12.61 5.64 -8.24
C ALA A 118 -11.87 5.15 -9.51
N GLU A 119 -10.66 5.63 -9.76
CA GLU A 119 -9.82 5.19 -10.88
C GLU A 119 -9.37 3.72 -10.71
N GLU A 120 -9.04 3.29 -9.50
CA GLU A 120 -8.71 1.89 -9.19
C GLU A 120 -9.88 0.94 -9.44
N GLN A 121 -11.12 1.36 -9.13
CA GLN A 121 -12.31 0.58 -9.47
C GLN A 121 -12.46 0.38 -10.98
N ILE A 122 -12.17 1.42 -11.77
CA ILE A 122 -12.18 1.33 -13.24
C ILE A 122 -11.07 0.39 -13.73
N LEU A 123 -9.86 0.51 -13.19
CA LEU A 123 -8.74 -0.37 -13.51
C LEU A 123 -9.10 -1.84 -13.24
N PHE A 124 -9.62 -2.16 -12.05
CA PHE A 124 -9.92 -3.53 -11.67
C PHE A 124 -11.06 -4.12 -12.49
N ALA A 125 -12.10 -3.33 -12.80
CA ALA A 125 -13.18 -3.76 -13.69
C ALA A 125 -12.66 -4.05 -15.12
N ALA A 126 -11.77 -3.21 -15.65
CA ALA A 126 -11.19 -3.41 -16.98
C ALA A 126 -10.30 -4.66 -17.05
N ILE A 127 -9.56 -4.97 -15.98
CA ILE A 127 -8.79 -6.22 -15.88
C ILE A 127 -9.74 -7.42 -15.86
N GLU A 128 -10.81 -7.37 -15.06
CA GLU A 128 -11.80 -8.43 -14.98
C GLU A 128 -12.46 -8.71 -16.34
N GLU A 129 -12.85 -7.66 -17.07
CA GLU A 129 -13.39 -7.78 -18.43
C GLU A 129 -12.37 -8.41 -19.40
N TYR A 130 -11.11 -7.97 -19.35
CA TYR A 130 -10.07 -8.48 -20.24
C TYR A 130 -9.71 -9.95 -19.99
N VAL A 131 -9.63 -10.35 -18.71
CA VAL A 131 -9.33 -11.73 -18.32
C VAL A 131 -10.55 -12.64 -18.51
N GLY A 132 -11.76 -12.10 -18.42
CA GLY A 132 -13.00 -12.83 -18.64
C GLY A 132 -13.45 -13.74 -17.48
N ARG A 133 -12.99 -13.45 -16.24
CA ARG A 133 -13.41 -14.15 -15.02
C ARG A 133 -13.43 -13.23 -13.82
N GLU A 134 -14.36 -13.45 -12.90
CA GLU A 134 -14.46 -12.72 -11.63
C GLU A 134 -13.19 -12.90 -10.77
N ASN A 135 -12.85 -11.85 -10.00
CA ASN A 135 -11.71 -11.83 -9.08
C ASN A 135 -10.39 -12.28 -9.74
N PRO A 136 -9.98 -11.65 -10.86
CA PRO A 136 -8.76 -12.05 -11.57
C PRO A 136 -7.50 -11.85 -10.71
N LEU A 137 -7.51 -10.81 -9.84
CA LEU A 137 -6.42 -10.43 -8.94
C LEU A 137 -6.24 -11.37 -7.73
N GLY A 138 -7.11 -12.37 -7.57
CA GLY A 138 -6.97 -13.39 -6.54
C GLY A 138 -7.12 -12.85 -5.12
N PHE A 139 -7.97 -11.84 -4.93
CA PHE A 139 -8.27 -11.31 -3.60
C PHE A 139 -8.94 -12.36 -2.73
N ASP A 140 -8.64 -12.31 -1.43
CA ASP A 140 -9.28 -13.17 -0.44
C ASP A 140 -10.78 -12.85 -0.35
N ILE A 141 -11.58 -13.87 -0.04
CA ILE A 141 -13.03 -13.73 0.11
C ILE A 141 -13.33 -13.37 1.57
N ASN A 142 -13.92 -12.20 1.77
CA ASN A 142 -14.27 -11.71 3.09
C ASN A 142 -15.51 -12.43 3.66
N LYS A 143 -15.86 -12.12 4.90
CA LYS A 143 -17.00 -12.69 5.65
C LYS A 143 -18.36 -12.38 5.02
N GLU A 144 -18.45 -11.34 4.17
CA GLU A 144 -19.64 -11.04 3.37
C GLU A 144 -19.67 -11.81 2.04
N GLY A 145 -18.70 -12.68 1.77
CA GLY A 145 -18.61 -13.48 0.56
C GLY A 145 -18.11 -12.70 -0.66
N LYS A 146 -17.40 -11.58 -0.46
CA LYS A 146 -16.92 -10.71 -1.54
C LYS A 146 -15.39 -10.69 -1.61
N PRO A 147 -14.81 -10.62 -2.83
CA PRO A 147 -13.38 -10.34 -3.00
C PRO A 147 -12.97 -9.05 -2.29
N SER A 148 -11.89 -9.11 -1.52
CA SER A 148 -11.40 -8.02 -0.70
C SER A 148 -9.88 -8.09 -0.60
N PHE A 149 -9.21 -6.95 -0.82
CA PHE A 149 -7.78 -6.84 -0.49
C PHE A 149 -7.54 -6.76 1.02
N MET A 150 -8.58 -6.50 1.82
CA MET A 150 -8.52 -6.52 3.27
C MET A 150 -8.74 -7.93 3.80
N LEU A 151 -7.83 -8.40 4.64
CA LEU A 151 -7.93 -9.68 5.34
C LEU A 151 -8.89 -9.57 6.53
N ASP A 152 -9.69 -10.62 6.71
CA ASP A 152 -10.61 -10.71 7.83
C ASP A 152 -9.99 -11.33 9.09
N PRO A 153 -10.43 -10.91 10.29
CA PRO A 153 -11.37 -9.82 10.53
C PRO A 153 -10.70 -8.43 10.43
N VAL A 154 -11.32 -7.51 9.69
CA VAL A 154 -10.86 -6.11 9.67
C VAL A 154 -11.12 -5.45 11.02
N GLY A 155 -10.07 -4.98 11.69
CA GLY A 155 -10.16 -4.25 12.94
C GLY A 155 -10.59 -2.79 12.76
N PRO A 156 -11.19 -2.16 13.79
CA PRO A 156 -11.52 -0.74 13.73
C PRO A 156 -10.25 0.11 13.61
N TRP A 157 -10.32 1.20 12.84
CA TRP A 157 -9.23 2.17 12.75
C TRP A 157 -9.27 3.12 13.96
N PRO A 158 -8.28 3.12 14.87
CA PRO A 158 -8.31 3.99 16.04
C PRO A 158 -8.20 5.47 15.61
N PRO A 159 -9.06 6.37 16.11
CA PRO A 159 -9.03 7.78 15.75
C PRO A 159 -7.66 8.44 16.02
N GLU A 160 -7.01 8.09 17.12
CA GLU A 160 -5.69 8.61 17.50
C GLU A 160 -4.60 8.19 16.51
N VAL A 161 -4.67 6.95 16.02
CA VAL A 161 -3.76 6.43 14.99
C VAL A 161 -4.01 7.14 13.67
N GLY A 162 -5.27 7.33 13.27
CA GLY A 162 -5.63 8.08 12.06
C GLY A 162 -5.20 9.54 12.11
N ALA A 163 -5.41 10.22 13.24
CA ALA A 163 -4.98 11.59 13.43
C ALA A 163 -3.46 11.73 13.35
N ALA A 164 -2.71 10.82 13.97
CA ALA A 164 -1.25 10.83 13.95
C ALA A 164 -0.70 10.57 12.54
N LEU A 165 -1.14 9.51 11.88
CA LEU A 165 -0.65 9.13 10.55
C LEU A 165 -1.15 10.07 9.44
N GLY A 166 -2.27 10.74 9.64
CA GLY A 166 -2.85 11.69 8.68
C GLY A 166 -2.42 13.14 8.86
N GLU A 167 -1.59 13.46 9.86
CA GLU A 167 -1.22 14.85 10.17
C GLU A 167 -0.58 15.55 8.95
N GLY A 168 -1.19 16.65 8.51
CA GLY A 168 -0.74 17.42 7.34
C GLY A 168 -0.98 16.74 5.99
N GLY A 169 -1.85 15.72 5.95
CA GLY A 169 -2.18 14.96 4.73
C GLY A 169 -2.68 15.83 3.58
N GLU A 170 -3.52 16.82 3.88
CA GLU A 170 -4.08 17.73 2.87
C GLU A 170 -3.01 18.64 2.24
N GLU A 171 -1.93 18.93 2.97
CA GLU A 171 -0.82 19.78 2.53
C GLU A 171 0.39 18.98 2.03
N GLY A 172 0.24 17.67 1.77
CA GLY A 172 1.29 16.83 1.21
C GLY A 172 2.23 16.18 2.24
N ASN A 173 1.84 16.12 3.52
CA ASN A 173 2.49 15.34 4.57
C ASN A 173 1.63 14.11 4.93
N GLY A 174 1.77 13.55 6.14
CA GLY A 174 1.09 12.33 6.54
C GLY A 174 1.75 11.09 5.92
N LEU A 175 1.50 9.92 6.51
CA LEU A 175 2.24 8.69 6.21
C LEU A 175 2.16 8.32 4.72
N HIS A 176 0.99 8.50 4.09
CA HIS A 176 0.83 8.26 2.65
C HIS A 176 1.80 9.11 1.81
N ASN A 177 1.79 10.43 1.97
CA ASN A 177 2.64 11.31 1.15
C ASN A 177 4.13 11.17 1.51
N ILE A 178 4.45 10.86 2.77
CA ILE A 178 5.80 10.48 3.20
C ILE A 178 6.26 9.23 2.44
N ALA A 179 5.45 8.17 2.44
CA ALA A 179 5.75 6.92 1.74
C ALA A 179 5.90 7.13 0.23
N ALA A 180 5.02 7.94 -0.38
CA ALA A 180 5.10 8.33 -1.78
C ALA A 180 6.41 9.09 -2.10
N THR A 181 6.85 10.00 -1.22
CA THR A 181 8.09 10.77 -1.39
C THR A 181 9.34 9.90 -1.24
N LEU A 182 9.28 8.87 -0.41
CA LEU A 182 10.35 7.89 -0.22
C LEU A 182 10.44 6.88 -1.38
N GLN A 183 9.41 6.80 -2.23
CA GLN A 183 9.32 5.82 -3.30
C GLN A 183 10.14 6.23 -4.54
N LYS A 184 10.90 5.28 -5.09
CA LYS A 184 11.48 5.36 -6.44
C LYS A 184 10.49 4.77 -7.45
N ASP A 185 10.46 5.34 -8.64
CA ASP A 185 9.66 4.81 -9.73
C ASP A 185 10.09 3.41 -10.14
N SER A 186 9.11 2.54 -10.36
CA SER A 186 9.34 1.18 -10.84
C SER A 186 9.38 1.18 -12.37
N PRO A 187 10.39 0.55 -13.01
CA PRO A 187 10.60 0.61 -14.46
C PRO A 187 9.44 0.01 -15.27
N GLU A 188 8.65 -0.89 -14.69
CA GLU A 188 7.50 -1.52 -15.34
C GLU A 188 6.41 -0.51 -15.77
N TYR A 189 6.38 0.68 -15.16
CA TYR A 189 5.38 1.71 -15.44
C TYR A 189 5.86 2.83 -16.34
N ALA A 190 7.14 2.86 -16.72
CA ALA A 190 7.76 4.00 -17.41
C ALA A 190 7.07 4.38 -18.73
N ASN A 191 6.40 3.42 -19.38
CA ASN A 191 5.71 3.62 -20.66
C ASN A 191 4.23 3.23 -20.61
N LEU A 192 3.65 3.03 -19.41
CA LEU A 192 2.23 2.73 -19.29
C LEU A 192 1.40 4.02 -19.32
N PRO A 193 0.23 4.02 -19.98
CA PRO A 193 -0.73 5.10 -19.82
C PRO A 193 -1.22 5.09 -18.36
N VAL A 194 -1.18 6.25 -17.71
CA VAL A 194 -1.56 6.43 -16.31
C VAL A 194 -2.33 7.73 -16.13
N SER A 195 -3.19 7.81 -15.12
CA SER A 195 -3.86 9.04 -14.71
C SER A 195 -2.89 10.02 -14.03
N ASP A 196 -3.37 11.23 -13.72
CA ASP A 196 -2.61 12.21 -12.92
C ASP A 196 -2.25 11.66 -11.53
N LEU A 197 -3.08 10.77 -10.98
CA LEU A 197 -2.81 10.04 -9.73
C LEU A 197 -2.08 8.72 -9.96
N ARG A 198 -1.46 8.57 -11.14
CA ARG A 198 -0.58 7.46 -11.51
C ARG A 198 -1.27 6.10 -11.55
N VAL A 199 -2.60 6.05 -11.56
CA VAL A 199 -3.36 4.81 -11.73
C VAL A 199 -3.25 4.36 -13.19
N PRO A 200 -2.85 3.10 -13.47
CA PRO A 200 -2.81 2.60 -14.84
C PRO A 200 -4.17 2.70 -15.56
N ILE A 201 -4.17 3.27 -16.77
CA ILE A 201 -5.37 3.38 -17.60
C ILE A 201 -5.41 2.18 -18.55
N PHE A 202 -5.95 1.07 -18.06
CA PHE A 202 -5.90 -0.22 -18.75
C PHE A 202 -6.49 -0.19 -20.17
N ILE A 203 -7.57 0.56 -20.40
CA ILE A 203 -8.22 0.62 -21.71
C ILE A 203 -7.32 1.23 -22.80
N ASP A 204 -6.45 2.17 -22.40
CA ASP A 204 -5.52 2.88 -23.29
C ASP A 204 -4.23 2.08 -23.55
N MET A 205 -4.03 0.97 -22.84
CA MET A 205 -2.90 0.08 -23.08
C MET A 205 -3.05 -0.65 -24.41
N THR A 206 -1.94 -0.80 -25.13
CA THR A 206 -1.82 -1.75 -26.25
C THR A 206 -2.05 -3.19 -25.77
N ASP A 207 -2.40 -4.11 -26.66
CA ASP A 207 -2.60 -5.53 -26.31
C ASP A 207 -1.38 -6.14 -25.62
N LYS A 208 -0.18 -5.77 -26.06
CA LYS A 208 1.06 -6.19 -25.41
C LYS A 208 1.17 -5.65 -23.98
N GLN A 209 0.89 -4.37 -23.77
CA GLN A 209 0.91 -3.76 -22.44
C GLN A 209 -0.13 -4.38 -21.52
N LYS A 210 -1.35 -4.67 -22.01
CA LYS A 210 -2.40 -5.36 -21.25
C LYS A 210 -1.91 -6.75 -20.80
N ALA A 211 -1.40 -7.55 -21.72
CA ALA A 211 -0.86 -8.88 -21.43
C ALA A 211 0.33 -8.84 -20.44
N ASP A 212 1.25 -7.89 -20.63
CA ASP A 212 2.40 -7.72 -19.73
C ASP A 212 1.94 -7.26 -18.33
N PHE A 213 0.95 -6.35 -18.24
CA PHE A 213 0.44 -5.83 -16.98
C PHE A 213 -0.33 -6.87 -16.17
N VAL A 214 -1.24 -7.64 -16.78
CA VAL A 214 -1.95 -8.71 -16.05
C VAL A 214 -0.99 -9.79 -15.56
N LYS A 215 0.03 -10.13 -16.34
CA LYS A 215 1.10 -11.03 -15.91
C LYS A 215 1.88 -10.47 -14.73
N LEU A 216 2.15 -9.17 -14.72
CA LEU A 216 2.83 -8.48 -13.62
C LEU A 216 1.97 -8.48 -12.34
N CYS A 217 0.64 -8.47 -12.47
CA CYS A 217 -0.30 -8.69 -11.37
C CYS A 217 -0.41 -10.17 -10.93
N GLY A 218 0.38 -11.08 -11.51
CA GLY A 218 0.34 -12.51 -11.19
C GLY A 218 -0.88 -13.26 -11.74
N ILE A 219 -1.58 -12.68 -12.70
CA ILE A 219 -2.78 -13.28 -13.30
C ILE A 219 -2.36 -14.29 -14.37
N GLU A 220 -2.80 -15.53 -14.20
CA GLU A 220 -2.71 -16.57 -15.24
C GLU A 220 -3.82 -16.35 -16.29
N MET A 221 -3.41 -16.27 -17.56
CA MET A 221 -4.25 -16.12 -18.74
C MET A 221 -4.50 -17.47 -19.42
#